data_AF-A0A7X5UKQ9-F1
#
_entry.id   AF-A0A7X5UKQ9-F1
#
_cell.length_a   1.000
_cell.length_b   1.000
_cell.length_c   1.000
_cell.angle_alpha   90.00
_cell.angle_beta   90.00
_cell.angle_gamma   90.00
#
_symmetry.space_group_name_H-M   'P 1'
#
loop_
_entity.id
_entity.type
_entity.pdbx_description
1 polymer ?
#
loop_
_entity_poly.entity_id
_entity_poly.type
_entity_poly.pdbx_seq_one_letter_code
_entity_poly.pdbx_strand_id
1 'polypeptide(L)' 'MCYADTAANSNGTATAFCYCGWQEIHPTLDAADSAAETHQRNADAAEAEFAATH' A
#
# COMPACT_ATOMS: atom_id res chain seq x y z
N MET A 1 -9.47 -8.11 0.50
CA MET A 1 -8.99 -7.16 1.54
C MET A 1 -7.49 -6.97 1.43
N CYS A 2 -7.05 -5.85 0.85
CA CYS A 2 -5.66 -5.41 0.94
C CYS A 2 -5.49 -4.56 2.19
N TYR A 3 -4.57 -4.95 3.05
CA TYR A 3 -4.12 -4.17 4.19
C TYR A 3 -2.64 -3.87 3.96
N ALA A 4 -2.31 -2.59 3.88
CA ALA A 4 -0.95 -2.13 3.63
C ALA A 4 -0.40 -1.40 4.83
N ASP A 5 0.88 -1.61 5.11
CA ASP A 5 1.60 -1.10 6.26
C ASP A 5 2.98 -0.60 5.84
N THR A 6 3.72 0.01 6.77
CA THR A 6 5.03 0.57 6.50
C THR A 6 6.09 0.09 7.48
N ALA A 7 7.32 -0.06 6.99
CA ALA A 7 8.48 -0.39 7.82
C ALA A 7 9.61 0.59 7.56
N ALA A 8 10.15 1.20 8.61
CA ALA A 8 11.35 2.01 8.52
C ALA A 8 12.58 1.10 8.32
N ASN A 9 13.44 1.45 7.37
CA ASN A 9 14.67 0.73 7.08
C ASN A 9 15.88 1.41 7.74
N SER A 10 16.91 0.63 8.06
CA SER A 10 18.14 1.13 8.72
C SER A 10 18.99 2.08 7.86
N ASN A 11 18.76 2.11 6.55
CA ASN A 11 19.42 3.00 5.59
C ASN A 11 18.69 4.35 5.42
N GLY A 12 17.68 4.64 6.24
CA GLY A 12 16.91 5.89 6.19
C GLY A 12 15.79 5.91 5.15
N THR A 13 15.55 4.81 4.42
CA THR A 13 14.36 4.66 3.58
C THR A 13 13.21 4.03 4.38
N ALA A 14 12.05 3.90 3.76
CA ALA A 14 10.94 3.12 4.30
C ALA A 14 10.36 2.21 3.21
N THR A 15 9.79 1.09 3.63
CA THR A 15 9.13 0.12 2.75
C THR A 15 7.63 0.18 2.99
N ALA A 16 6.85 0.42 1.95
CA ALA A 16 5.41 0.20 1.94
C ALA A 16 5.16 -1.24 1.48
N PHE A 17 4.26 -1.97 2.13
CA PHE A 17 3.94 -3.34 1.73
C PHE A 17 2.47 -3.66 2.02
N CYS A 18 1.84 -4.49 1.17
CA CYS A 18 0.51 -5.05 1.41
C CYS A 18 0.59 -6.56 1.53
N TYR A 19 -0.25 -7.15 2.40
CA TYR A 19 -0.34 -8.60 2.58
C TYR A 19 -0.82 -9.35 1.33
N CYS A 20 -1.23 -8.65 0.26
CA CYS A 20 -1.48 -9.23 -1.06
C CYS A 20 -0.19 -9.55 -1.85
N GLY A 21 0.99 -9.16 -1.35
CA GLY A 21 2.29 -9.39 -2.00
C GLY A 21 2.88 -8.16 -2.71
N TRP A 22 2.20 -7.01 -2.68
CA TRP A 22 2.76 -5.74 -3.17
C TRP A 22 3.77 -5.16 -2.18
N GLN A 23 4.88 -4.59 -2.69
CA GLN A 23 5.82 -3.79 -1.90
C GLN A 23 6.50 -2.71 -2.75
N GLU A 24 6.84 -1.59 -2.13
CA GLU A 24 7.62 -0.49 -2.72
C GLU A 24 8.55 0.15 -1.67
N ILE A 25 9.70 0.67 -2.10
CA ILE A 25 10.68 1.34 -1.24
C ILE A 25 10.67 2.83 -1.55
N HIS A 26 10.54 3.66 -0.51
CA HIS A 26 10.44 5.12 -0.60
C HIS A 26 11.52 5.81 0.24
N PRO A 27 11.95 7.02 -0.16
CA PRO A 27 13.02 7.74 0.54
C PRO A 27 12.65 8.20 1.95
N THR A 28 11.36 8.29 2.28
CA THR A 28 10.87 8.70 3.59
C THR A 28 9.71 7.81 4.04
N LEU A 29 9.48 7.73 5.35
CA LEU A 29 8.33 7.02 5.92
C LEU A 29 7.00 7.64 5.44
N ASP A 30 6.93 8.97 5.37
CA ASP A 30 5.76 9.70 4.85
C ASP A 30 5.41 9.33 3.40
N ALA A 31 6.41 9.18 2.54
CA ALA A 31 6.18 8.75 1.16
C ALA A 31 5.75 7.28 1.07
N ALA A 32 6.29 6.40 1.94
CA ALA A 32 5.83 5.02 2.05
C ALA A 32 4.38 4.93 2.57
N ASP A 33 4.02 5.78 3.53
CA ASP A 33 2.68 5.82 4.12
C ASP A 33 1.64 6.25 3.07
N SER A 34 1.94 7.33 2.34
CA SER A 34 1.12 7.79 1.21
C SER A 34 0.93 6.71 0.14
N ALA A 35 1.98 5.94 -0.16
CA ALA A 35 1.91 4.84 -1.11
C ALA A 35 1.05 3.67 -0.58
N ALA A 36 1.22 3.29 0.69
CA ALA A 36 0.42 2.25 1.35
C ALA A 36 -1.08 2.62 1.39
N GLU A 37 -1.41 3.87 1.74
CA GLU A 37 -2.78 4.38 1.73
C GLU A 37 -3.39 4.40 0.32
N THR A 38 -2.61 4.84 -0.67
CA THR A 38 -3.06 4.89 -2.07
C THR A 38 -3.31 3.48 -2.61
N HIS A 39 -2.42 2.54 -2.31
CA HIS A 39 -2.59 1.16 -2.72
C HIS A 39 -3.84 0.52 -2.10
N GLN A 40 -4.10 0.75 -0.81
CA GLN A 40 -5.32 0.30 -0.15
C GLN A 40 -6.58 0.89 -0.79
N ARG A 41 -6.60 2.20 -1.04
CA ARG A 41 -7.74 2.87 -1.70
C ARG A 41 -8.02 2.31 -3.09
N ASN A 42 -6.98 2.06 -3.88
CA ASN A 42 -7.12 1.49 -5.22
C ASN A 42 -7.63 0.05 -5.17
N ALA A 43 -7.15 -0.75 -4.21
CA ALA A 43 -7.65 -2.10 -4.01
C ALA A 43 -9.13 -2.10 -3.59
N ASP A 44 -9.52 -1.25 -2.65
CA ASP A 44 -10.92 -1.14 -2.20
C ASP A 44 -11.85 -0.70 -3.34
N ALA A 45 -11.41 0.27 -4.14
CA ALA A 45 -12.14 0.70 -5.34
C ALA A 45 -12.32 -0.44 -6.35
N ALA A 46 -11.26 -1.20 -6.64
CA ALA A 46 -11.32 -2.32 -7.58
C ALA A 46 -12.27 -3.43 -7.09
N GLU A 47 -12.27 -3.73 -5.79
CA GLU A 47 -13.20 -4.70 -5.19
C GLU A 47 -14.65 -4.20 -5.27
N ALA A 48 -14.88 -2.90 -5.05
CA ALA A 48 -16.20 -2.28 -5.18
C ALA A 48 -16.71 -2.30 -6.64
N GLU A 49 -15.85 -2.02 -7.62
CA GLU A 49 -16.17 -2.10 -9.05
C GLU A 49 -16.50 -3.55 -9.47
N PHE A 50 -15.76 -4.53 -8.96
CA PHE A 50 -16.05 -5.94 -9.20
C PHE A 50 -17.42 -6.33 -8.62
N ALA A 51 -17.71 -5.94 -7.38
CA ALA A 51 -18.99 -6.19 -6.72
C ALA A 51 -20.17 -5.48 -7.38
N ALA A 52 -19.96 -4.35 -8.06
CA ALA A 52 -21.00 -3.63 -8.78
C ALA A 52 -21.34 -4.25 -10.15
N THR A 53 -20.47 -5.11 -10.69
CA THR A 53 -20.58 -5.65 -12.05
C THR A 53 -20.87 -7.15 -12.12
N HIS A 54 -20.94 -7.83 -10.98
CA HIS A 54 -21.25 -9.26 -10.83
C HIS A 54 -22.42 -9.47 -9.87
#